data_AF-A0A2V7Y4I5-F1
#
_entry.id   AF-A0A2V7Y4I5-F1
#
_cell.length_a   1.000
_cell.length_b   1.000
_cell.length_c   1.000
_cell.angle_alpha   90.00
_cell.angle_beta   90.00
_cell.angle_gamma   90.00
#
_symmetry.space_group_name_H-M   'P 1'
#
loop_
_entity.id
_entity.type
_entity.pdbx_description
1 polymer ?
#
loop_
_entity_poly.entity_id
_entity_poly.type
_entity_poly.pdbx_seq_one_letter_code
_entity_poly.pdbx_strand_id
1 'polypeptide(L)'
;MSLLPPVLTPTVVSNPSPGRIWAARAIAMAADLAQIAIFPAFSEGALSPVNDAMDVAVAAALSALLGWHWVFLPSFLSELIPMWDLVPTWTAAVWYVTSGALPGPGAPSARVEPPPPPPALKP
;
A
#
# COMPACT_ATOMS: atom_id res chain seq x y z
N MET A 1 -41.65 23.72 3.97
CA MET A 1 -40.49 23.08 4.62
C MET A 1 -39.82 22.13 3.63
N SER A 2 -38.71 22.53 3.01
CA SER A 2 -37.90 21.64 2.17
C SER A 2 -36.73 21.12 3.00
N LEU A 3 -36.80 19.87 3.44
CA LEU A 3 -35.69 19.19 4.13
C LEU A 3 -34.85 18.53 3.03
N LEU A 4 -33.82 19.23 2.56
CA LEU A 4 -32.79 18.57 1.77
C LEU A 4 -32.07 17.55 2.68
N PRO A 5 -31.91 16.29 2.24
CA PRO A 5 -31.13 15.32 3.01
C PRO A 5 -29.68 15.81 3.16
N PRO A 6 -29.00 15.48 4.27
CA PRO A 6 -27.59 15.80 4.44
C PRO A 6 -26.79 15.14 3.32
N VAL A 7 -26.11 15.96 2.51
CA VAL A 7 -25.10 15.48 1.55
C VAL A 7 -24.01 14.83 2.39
N LEU A 8 -23.89 13.50 2.30
CA LEU A 8 -22.75 12.78 2.85
C LEU A 8 -21.53 13.19 2.04
N THR A 9 -20.68 14.05 2.61
CA THR A 9 -19.40 14.39 2.00
C THR A 9 -18.62 13.08 1.84
N PRO A 10 -18.27 12.64 0.62
CA PRO A 10 -17.44 11.46 0.47
C PRO A 10 -16.13 11.73 1.19
N THR A 11 -15.79 10.89 2.17
CA THR A 11 -14.52 10.96 2.87
C THR A 11 -13.42 10.78 1.83
N VAL A 12 -12.73 11.86 1.47
CA VAL A 12 -11.59 11.78 0.56
C VAL A 12 -10.51 10.99 1.28
N VAL A 13 -10.34 9.72 0.92
CA VAL A 13 -9.18 8.92 1.35
C VAL A 13 -7.97 9.61 0.73
N SER A 14 -7.15 10.25 1.57
CA SER A 14 -5.95 10.93 1.12
C SER A 14 -4.97 9.93 0.53
N ASN A 15 -4.47 10.23 -0.67
CA ASN A 15 -3.44 9.40 -1.30
C ASN A 15 -2.21 9.34 -0.38
N PRO A 16 -1.56 8.17 -0.19
CA PRO A 16 -0.36 8.07 0.64
C PRO A 16 0.73 9.02 0.16
N SER A 17 1.47 9.60 1.11
CA SER A 17 2.56 10.53 0.78
C SER A 17 3.72 9.78 0.08
N PRO A 18 4.55 10.50 -0.71
CA PRO A 18 5.71 9.88 -1.37
C PRO A 18 6.65 9.14 -0.42
N GLY A 19 6.86 9.67 0.79
CA GLY A 19 7.68 9.00 1.81
C GLY A 19 7.10 7.68 2.31
N ARG A 20 5.76 7.61 2.52
CA ARG A 20 5.09 6.36 2.91
C ARG A 20 5.19 5.30 1.81
N ILE A 21 5.08 5.71 0.55
CA ILE A 21 5.23 4.82 -0.60
C ILE A 21 6.65 4.26 -0.68
N TRP A 22 7.68 5.10 -0.51
CA TRP A 22 9.07 4.63 -0.49
C TRP A 22 9.36 3.69 0.67
N ALA A 23 8.86 4.00 1.87
CA ALA A 23 8.97 3.10 3.02
C ALA A 23 8.31 1.74 2.75
N ALA A 24 7.10 1.74 2.19
CA ALA A 24 6.39 0.51 1.85
C ALA A 24 7.15 -0.34 0.82
N ARG A 25 7.71 0.29 -0.23
CA ARG A 25 8.53 -0.41 -1.23
C ARG A 25 9.79 -1.01 -0.62
N ALA A 26 10.48 -0.27 0.25
CA ALA A 26 11.68 -0.77 0.93
C ALA A 26 11.37 -1.98 1.83
N ILE A 27 10.30 -1.93 2.61
CA ILE A 27 9.84 -3.04 3.44
C ILE A 27 9.51 -4.26 2.58
N ALA A 28 8.76 -4.08 1.49
CA ALA A 28 8.37 -5.16 0.60
C ALA A 28 9.57 -5.86 -0.05
N MET A 29 10.54 -5.09 -0.58
CA MET A 29 11.76 -5.65 -1.16
C MET A 29 12.61 -6.38 -0.12
N ALA A 30 12.69 -5.86 1.10
CA ALA A 30 13.42 -6.49 2.18
C ALA A 30 12.77 -7.83 2.60
N ALA A 31 11.45 -7.87 2.67
CA ALA A 31 10.69 -9.08 2.98
C ALA A 31 10.91 -10.16 1.91
N ASP A 32 10.73 -9.83 0.63
CA ASP A 32 10.93 -10.79 -0.46
C ASP A 32 12.38 -11.30 -0.51
N LEU A 33 13.37 -10.42 -0.29
CA LEU A 33 14.78 -10.83 -0.25
C LEU A 33 15.06 -11.75 0.94
N ALA A 34 14.49 -11.45 2.11
CA ALA A 34 14.61 -12.29 3.29
C ALA A 34 13.98 -13.66 3.02
N GLN A 35 12.76 -13.73 2.50
CA GLN A 35 12.11 -14.99 2.14
C GLN A 35 12.96 -15.77 1.14
N ILE A 36 13.36 -15.18 0.01
CA ILE A 36 14.17 -15.87 -1.02
C ILE A 36 15.52 -16.37 -0.49
N ALA A 37 16.20 -15.58 0.35
CA ALA A 37 17.52 -15.95 0.88
C ALA A 37 17.46 -16.97 2.02
N ILE A 38 16.39 -16.92 2.81
CA ILE A 38 16.21 -17.74 4.01
C ILE A 38 15.49 -19.06 3.67
N PHE A 39 14.61 -19.07 2.67
CA PHE A 39 13.84 -20.26 2.24
C PHE A 39 14.71 -21.49 1.90
N PRO A 40 15.87 -21.37 1.22
CA PRO A 40 16.76 -22.51 0.98
C PRO A 40 17.45 -23.04 2.23
N ALA A 41 17.61 -22.20 3.27
CA ALA A 41 18.29 -22.57 4.51
C ALA A 41 17.37 -23.30 5.51
N PHE A 42 16.05 -23.15 5.39
CA PHE A 42 15.03 -23.79 6.23
C PHE A 42 14.29 -24.91 5.49
N SER A 43 14.99 -25.71 4.68
CA SER A 43 14.43 -26.90 4.00
C SER A 43 13.85 -27.99 4.95
N GLU A 44 13.76 -27.71 6.25
CA GLU A 44 12.98 -28.44 7.25
C GLU A 44 11.78 -27.61 7.73
N GLY A 45 10.86 -27.28 6.82
CA GLY A 45 9.46 -27.03 7.18
C GLY A 45 8.87 -25.70 6.68
N ALA A 46 7.89 -25.82 5.79
CA ALA A 46 7.00 -24.75 5.30
C ALA A 46 6.05 -24.17 6.37
N LEU A 47 6.39 -24.31 7.66
CA LEU A 47 5.62 -23.92 8.85
C LEU A 47 6.59 -23.44 9.94
N SER A 48 7.57 -22.61 9.57
CA SER A 48 8.46 -22.00 10.55
C SER A 48 7.72 -20.86 11.23
N PRO A 49 7.48 -20.89 12.57
CA PRO A 49 6.78 -19.80 13.26
C PRO A 49 7.42 -18.42 13.07
N VAL A 50 8.70 -18.38 12.68
CA VAL A 50 9.42 -17.15 12.34
C VAL A 50 8.98 -16.59 10.98
N ASN A 51 8.69 -17.45 10.00
CA ASN A 51 8.17 -17.05 8.70
C ASN A 51 6.76 -16.48 8.84
N ASP A 52 5.85 -17.20 9.50
CA ASP A 52 4.48 -16.75 9.76
C ASP A 52 4.47 -15.39 10.49
N ALA A 53 5.34 -15.23 11.49
CA ALA A 53 5.45 -13.97 12.23
C ALA A 53 5.98 -12.81 11.37
N MET A 54 6.92 -13.09 10.46
CA MET A 54 7.41 -12.12 9.51
C MET A 54 6.32 -11.70 8.53
N ASP A 55 5.53 -12.64 7.99
CA ASP A 55 4.42 -12.33 7.09
C ASP A 55 3.34 -11.49 7.77
N VAL A 56 2.98 -11.80 9.02
CA VAL A 56 2.08 -10.94 9.83
C VAL A 56 2.66 -9.55 10.01
N ALA A 57 3.94 -9.43 10.35
CA ALA A 57 4.58 -8.14 10.58
C ALA A 57 4.61 -7.29 9.30
N VAL A 58 4.94 -7.89 8.16
CA VAL A 58 4.97 -7.22 6.85
C VAL A 58 3.56 -6.80 6.44
N ALA A 59 2.58 -7.69 6.53
CA ALA A 59 1.18 -7.38 6.24
C ALA A 59 0.66 -6.21 7.08
N ALA A 60 0.95 -6.21 8.39
CA ALA A 60 0.56 -5.14 9.30
C ALA A 60 1.25 -3.82 8.97
N ALA A 61 2.57 -3.85 8.70
CA ALA A 61 3.34 -2.66 8.35
C ALA A 61 2.85 -2.02 7.04
N LEU A 62 2.63 -2.82 6.00
CA LEU A 62 2.11 -2.35 4.72
C LEU A 62 0.67 -1.85 4.83
N SER A 63 -0.17 -2.52 5.63
CA SER A 63 -1.53 -2.05 5.92
C SER A 63 -1.54 -0.70 6.63
N ALA A 64 -0.61 -0.48 7.57
CA ALA A 64 -0.47 0.82 8.23
C ALA A 64 0.04 1.92 7.28
N LEU A 65 0.91 1.58 6.32
CA LEU A 65 1.51 2.53 5.39
C LEU A 65 0.63 2.86 4.17
N LEU A 66 -0.16 1.91 3.67
CA LEU A 66 -0.90 2.05 2.42
C LEU A 66 -2.41 1.91 2.61
N GLY A 67 -2.87 1.63 3.83
CA GLY A 67 -4.23 1.17 4.09
C GLY A 67 -4.37 -0.34 3.86
N TRP A 68 -5.48 -0.90 4.31
CA TRP A 68 -5.78 -2.31 4.08
C TRP A 68 -6.10 -2.56 2.60
N HIS A 69 -5.41 -3.54 1.99
CA HIS A 69 -5.67 -3.99 0.63
C HIS A 69 -5.75 -5.52 0.58
N TRP A 70 -6.78 -6.05 -0.08
CA TRP A 70 -6.95 -7.50 -0.27
C TRP A 70 -5.78 -8.15 -1.02
N VAL A 71 -5.02 -7.36 -1.79
CA VAL A 71 -3.84 -7.83 -2.53
C VAL A 71 -2.65 -8.20 -1.63
N PHE A 72 -2.70 -7.94 -0.33
CA PHE A 72 -1.69 -8.39 0.64
C PHE A 72 -1.93 -9.80 1.19
N LEU A 73 -3.09 -10.41 0.90
CA LEU A 73 -3.41 -11.78 1.33
C LEU A 73 -2.68 -12.89 0.56
N PRO A 74 -2.42 -12.82 -0.75
CA PRO A 74 -1.69 -13.86 -1.46
C PRO A 74 -0.34 -14.19 -0.83
N SER A 75 0.37 -13.19 -0.32
CA SER A 75 1.65 -13.35 0.39
C SER A 75 1.53 -14.18 1.68
N PHE A 76 0.36 -14.14 2.34
CA PHE A 76 0.07 -14.87 3.57
C PHE A 76 -0.34 -16.33 3.31
N LEU A 77 -0.84 -16.63 2.09
CA LEU A 77 -1.22 -17.99 1.69
C LEU A 77 -0.12 -18.70 0.85
N SER A 78 1.00 -18.03 0.59
CA SER A 78 2.17 -18.55 -0.13
C SER A 78 2.65 -19.88 0.42
N GLU A 79 2.60 -20.05 1.75
CA GLU A 79 3.04 -21.24 2.47
C GLU A 79 2.29 -22.52 2.05
N LEU A 80 1.10 -22.38 1.44
CA LEU A 80 0.31 -23.53 0.98
C LEU A 80 0.83 -24.12 -0.35
N ILE A 81 1.67 -23.38 -1.08
CA ILE A 81 2.19 -23.79 -2.39
C ILE A 81 3.72 -23.86 -2.30
N PRO A 82 4.31 -25.07 -2.34
CA PRO A 82 5.76 -25.22 -2.35
C PRO A 82 6.41 -24.34 -3.43
N MET A 83 7.48 -23.63 -3.09
CA MET A 83 8.24 -22.72 -3.96
C MET A 83 7.60 -21.36 -4.26
N TRP A 84 6.40 -21.05 -3.75
CA TRP A 84 5.74 -19.75 -4.00
C TRP A 84 6.48 -18.58 -3.32
N ASP A 85 7.17 -18.82 -2.21
CA ASP A 85 8.00 -17.83 -1.50
C ASP A 85 9.23 -17.35 -2.28
N LEU A 86 9.51 -17.96 -3.44
CA LEU A 86 10.54 -17.47 -4.36
C LEU A 86 10.04 -16.34 -5.27
N VAL A 87 8.74 -16.14 -5.34
CA VAL A 87 8.14 -15.04 -6.09
C VAL A 87 8.20 -13.79 -5.21
N PRO A 88 8.66 -12.64 -5.73
CA PRO A 88 8.69 -11.39 -4.97
C PRO A 88 7.27 -10.80 -4.83
N THR A 89 6.43 -11.48 -4.04
CA THR A 89 4.99 -11.22 -3.94
C THR A 89 4.69 -9.90 -3.24
N TRP A 90 5.43 -9.56 -2.17
CA TRP A 90 5.24 -8.31 -1.44
C TRP A 90 5.59 -7.11 -2.32
N THR A 91 6.70 -7.20 -3.06
CA THR A 91 7.14 -6.16 -3.98
C THR A 91 6.13 -5.97 -5.09
N ALA A 92 5.64 -7.06 -5.70
CA ALA A 92 4.62 -7.00 -6.74
C ALA A 92 3.32 -6.35 -6.24
N ALA A 93 2.84 -6.73 -5.05
CA ALA A 93 1.64 -6.18 -4.44
C ALA A 93 1.77 -4.68 -4.14
N VAL A 94 2.89 -4.26 -3.54
CA VAL A 94 3.15 -2.84 -3.26
C VAL A 94 3.31 -2.04 -4.54
N TRP A 95 3.95 -2.59 -5.57
CA TRP A 95 4.02 -1.90 -6.86
C TRP A 95 2.66 -1.72 -7.50
N TYR A 96 1.81 -2.76 -7.47
CA TYR A 96 0.43 -2.65 -7.94
C TYR A 96 -0.32 -1.52 -7.24
N VAL A 97 -0.29 -1.48 -5.90
CA VAL A 97 -0.97 -0.45 -5.08
C VAL A 97 -0.39 0.95 -5.30
N THR A 98 0.91 1.08 -5.56
CA THR A 98 1.61 2.39 -5.60
C THR A 98 1.92 2.90 -7.01
N SER A 99 1.59 2.16 -8.06
CA SER A 99 1.94 2.43 -9.46
C SER A 99 1.50 3.81 -9.97
N GLY A 100 0.38 4.35 -9.48
CA GLY A 100 -0.13 5.68 -9.83
C GLY A 100 0.12 6.79 -8.80
N ALA A 101 0.82 6.49 -7.70
CA ALA A 101 0.75 7.29 -6.48
C ALA A 101 1.96 8.22 -6.22
N LEU A 102 3.03 8.17 -7.03
CA LEU A 102 4.22 9.00 -6.83
C LEU A 102 4.28 10.17 -7.84
N PRO A 103 3.95 11.39 -7.40
CA PRO A 103 4.45 12.60 -8.04
C PRO A 103 5.98 12.64 -7.92
N GLY A 104 6.67 12.97 -9.01
CA GLY A 104 8.14 13.06 -9.03
C GLY A 104 8.68 14.06 -7.98
N PRO A 105 9.92 13.90 -7.51
CA PRO A 105 10.55 14.86 -6.62
C PRO A 105 10.50 16.27 -7.23
N GLY A 106 9.66 17.16 -6.68
CA GLY A 106 9.45 18.52 -7.20
C GLY A 106 8.10 18.79 -7.87
N ALA A 107 7.17 17.83 -7.92
CA ALA A 107 5.80 18.13 -8.35
C ALA A 107 5.19 19.18 -7.39
N PRO A 108 4.79 20.37 -7.89
CA PRO A 108 4.11 21.37 -7.06
C PRO A 108 2.94 20.65 -6.41
N SER A 109 2.87 20.70 -5.08
CA SER A 109 1.69 20.31 -4.33
C SER A 109 0.52 20.94 -5.08
N ALA A 110 -0.30 20.12 -5.73
CA ALA A 110 -1.48 20.59 -6.43
C ALA A 110 -2.44 21.07 -5.33
N ARG A 111 -2.14 22.24 -4.77
CA ARG A 111 -3.10 23.08 -4.09
C ARG A 111 -4.12 23.31 -5.17
N VAL A 112 -5.22 22.57 -5.06
CA VAL A 112 -6.46 22.89 -5.75
C VAL A 112 -6.81 24.28 -5.25
N GLU A 113 -6.35 25.29 -6.00
CA GLU A 113 -6.77 26.66 -5.76
C GLU A 113 -8.28 26.67 -6.01
N PRO A 114 -9.09 27.14 -5.05
CA PRO A 114 -10.52 27.25 -5.25
C PRO A 114 -10.76 28.00 -6.56
N PRO A 115 -11.73 27.57 -7.39
CA PRO A 115 -12.04 28.29 -8.62
C PRO A 115 -12.27 29.77 -8.29
N PRO A 116 -11.73 30.70 -9.10
CA PRO A 116 -11.84 32.12 -8.83
C PRO A 116 -13.32 32.49 -8.63
N PRO A 117 -13.64 33.37 -7.66
CA PRO A 117 -15.01 33.78 -7.43
C PRO A 117 -15.63 34.32 -8.73
N PRO A 118 -16.92 34.07 -8.99
CA PRO A 118 -17.60 34.59 -10.17
C PRO A 118 -17.37 36.10 -10.30
N PRO A 119 -17.23 36.63 -11.53
CA PRO A 119 -17.06 38.06 -11.75
C PRO A 119 -18.13 38.83 -10.98
N ALA A 120 -17.72 39.80 -10.17
CA ALA A 120 -18.66 40.68 -9.49
C ALA A 120 -19.54 41.35 -10.56
N LEU A 121 -20.84 41.05 -10.52
CA LEU A 121 -21.82 41.73 -11.35
C LEU A 121 -21.73 43.23 -11.04
N LYS A 122 -21.31 44.02 -12.03
CA LYS A 122 -21.39 45.48 -11.92
C LYS A 122 -22.87 45.89 -11.82
N PRO A 123 -23.20 46.89 -10.97
CA PRO A 123 -24.57 47.38 -10.81
C PRO A 123 -25.12 47.99 -12.10
#